data_AF-W1Y6V3-F1
#
_entry.id   AF-W1Y6V3-F1
#
_cell.length_a   1.000
_cell.length_b   1.000
_cell.length_c   1.000
_cell.angle_alpha   90.00
_cell.angle_beta   90.00
_cell.angle_gamma   90.00
#
_symmetry.space_group_name_H-M   'P 1'
#
loop_
_entity.id
_entity.type
_entity.pdbx_description
1 polymer ?
#
loop_
_entity_poly.entity_id
_entity_poly.type
_entity_poly.pdbx_seq_one_letter_code
_entity_poly.pdbx_strand_id
1 'polypeptide(L)' 'MSISFTRTQHLTLIAILSAISFGLMLFPQVPLIPGADFLKLDFSIVPVLLAGYWLNVTAAMWVVILRTVLKLILANEG' A
#
# COMPACT_ATOMS: atom_id res chain seq x y z
N MET A 1 -12.30 -22.47 8.05
CA MET A 1 -10.88 -22.85 8.24
C MET A 1 -10.14 -21.62 8.73
N SER A 2 -9.78 -21.53 10.02
CA SER A 2 -9.01 -20.38 10.53
C SER A 2 -7.54 -20.60 10.20
N ILE A 3 -7.00 -19.83 9.25
CA ILE A 3 -5.57 -19.87 8.93
C ILE A 3 -4.81 -19.25 10.11
N SER A 4 -4.06 -20.04 10.87
CA SER A 4 -3.19 -19.55 11.95
C SER A 4 -1.86 -19.07 11.37
N PHE A 5 -1.70 -17.76 11.23
CA PHE A 5 -0.42 -17.18 10.83
C PHE A 5 0.54 -17.10 12.01
N THR A 6 1.79 -17.51 11.80
CA THR A 6 2.86 -17.19 12.73
C THR A 6 3.17 -15.69 12.67
N ARG A 7 3.67 -15.12 13.77
CA ARG A 7 3.98 -13.68 13.88
C ARG A 7 4.93 -13.21 12.78
N THR A 8 5.90 -14.04 12.40
CA THR A 8 6.83 -13.75 11.30
C THR A 8 6.12 -13.73 9.95
N GLN A 9 5.26 -14.71 9.65
CA GLN A 9 4.49 -14.73 8.40
C GLN A 9 3.58 -13.49 8.26
N HIS A 10 2.94 -13.08 9.36
CA HIS A 10 2.09 -11.90 9.37
C HIS A 10 2.88 -10.63 9.03
N LEU A 11 4.07 -10.45 9.62
CA LEU A 11 4.95 -9.32 9.30
C LEU A 11 5.47 -9.38 7.86
N THR A 12 5.87 -10.55 7.38
CA THR A 12 6.32 -10.74 5.99
C THR A 12 5.22 -10.38 5.00
N LEU A 13 3.96 -10.75 5.26
CA LEU A 13 2.84 -10.38 4.40
C LEU A 13 2.62 -8.87 4.38
N ILE A 14 2.66 -8.19 5.54
CA ILE A 14 2.58 -6.72 5.59
C ILE A 14 3.70 -6.09 4.76
N ALA A 15 4.94 -6.56 4.91
CA ALA A 15 6.08 -6.04 4.16
C ALA A 15 5.93 -6.22 2.64
N ILE A 16 5.50 -7.41 2.20
CA ILE A 16 5.27 -7.71 0.78
C ILE A 16 4.14 -6.83 0.23
N LEU A 17 3.00 -6.74 0.92
CA LEU A 17 1.88 -5.91 0.48
C LEU A 17 2.26 -4.43 0.44
N SER A 18 3.11 -3.96 1.37
CA SER A 18 3.65 -2.59 1.36
C SER A 18 4.53 -2.33 0.14
N ALA A 19 5.43 -3.26 -0.19
CA ALA A 19 6.30 -3.15 -1.35
C ALA A 19 5.51 -3.15 -2.67
N ILE A 20 4.51 -4.03 -2.78
CA ILE A 20 3.60 -4.07 -3.94
C ILE A 20 2.80 -2.77 -4.05
N SER A 21 2.24 -2.28 -2.93
CA SER A 21 1.52 -1.00 -2.87
C SER A 21 2.39 0.18 -3.30
N PHE A 22 3.68 0.15 -2.96
CA PHE A 22 4.65 1.17 -3.38
C PHE A 22 4.91 1.07 -4.89
N GLY A 23 5.14 -0.13 -5.42
CA GLY A 23 5.33 -0.33 -6.86
C GLY A 23 4.14 0.16 -7.70
N LEU A 24 2.92 -0.20 -7.28
CA LEU A 24 1.67 0.25 -7.92
C LEU A 24 1.40 1.75 -7.80
N MET A 25 2.05 2.42 -6.84
CA MET A 25 1.98 3.88 -6.71
C MET A 25 2.72 4.58 -7.85
N LEU A 26 3.86 4.04 -8.27
CA LEU A 26 4.75 4.69 -9.21
C LEU A 26 4.11 4.77 -10.60
N PHE A 27 3.42 3.71 -11.00
CA PHE A 27 2.66 3.66 -12.25
C PHE A 27 1.65 2.51 -12.16
N PRO A 28 0.38 2.69 -12.56
CA PRO A 28 -0.25 3.87 -13.20
C PRO A 28 -0.74 4.93 -12.21
N GLN A 29 -0.56 6.21 -12.56
CA GLN A 29 -1.20 7.35 -11.89
C GLN A 29 -2.10 8.07 -12.89
N VAL A 30 -3.36 8.28 -12.53
CA VAL A 30 -4.34 8.99 -13.38
C VAL A 30 -4.88 10.18 -12.61
N PRO A 31 -4.78 11.42 -13.12
CA PRO A 31 -5.40 12.58 -12.48
C PRO A 31 -6.92 12.39 -12.49
N LEU A 32 -7.53 12.43 -11.30
CA LEU A 32 -8.96 12.18 -11.15
C LEU A 32 -9.79 13.35 -11.69
N ILE A 33 -9.27 14.56 -11.54
CA ILE A 33 -9.95 15.80 -11.91
C ILE A 33 -9.10 16.52 -12.98
N PRO A 34 -9.67 16.82 -14.16
CA PRO A 34 -9.01 17.66 -15.15
C PRO A 34 -8.67 19.04 -14.56
N GLY A 35 -7.40 19.43 -14.59
CA GLY A 35 -6.91 20.70 -14.04
C GLY A 35 -6.45 20.65 -12.58
N ALA A 36 -6.49 19.48 -11.93
CA ALA A 36 -6.02 19.27 -10.56
C ALA A 36 -5.07 18.06 -10.47
N ASP A 37 -3.82 18.25 -10.89
CA ASP A 37 -2.80 17.19 -10.94
C ASP A 37 -2.36 16.65 -9.57
N PHE A 38 -2.78 17.30 -8.47
CA PHE A 38 -2.52 16.84 -7.11
C PHE A 38 -3.37 15.63 -6.72
N LEU A 39 -4.57 15.49 -7.29
CA LEU A 39 -5.49 14.40 -6.95
C LEU A 39 -5.36 13.27 -7.96
N LYS A 40 -4.32 12.47 -7.79
CA LYS A 40 -4.08 11.29 -8.62
C LYS A 40 -4.72 10.07 -7.98
N LEU A 41 -5.40 9.29 -8.80
CA LEU A 41 -5.84 7.94 -8.45
C LEU A 41 -4.74 6.96 -8.87
N ASP A 42 -4.37 6.08 -7.95
CA ASP A 42 -3.37 5.05 -8.16
C ASP A 42 -3.81 3.70 -7.59
N PHE A 43 -3.30 2.61 -8.15
CA PHE A 43 -3.79 1.25 -7.89
C PHE A 43 -3.28 0.62 -6.59
N SER A 44 -2.46 1.34 -5.86
CA SER A 44 -1.91 0.91 -4.58
C SER A 44 -2.94 0.59 -3.49
N ILE A 45 -4.16 1.12 -3.65
CA ILE A 45 -5.27 0.92 -2.73
C ILE A 45 -5.65 -0.56 -2.70
N VAL A 46 -5.42 -1.29 -3.80
CA VAL A 46 -5.74 -2.71 -3.92
C VAL A 46 -4.98 -3.56 -2.89
N PRO A 47 -3.63 -3.48 -2.79
CA PRO A 47 -2.88 -4.13 -1.69
C PRO A 47 -3.32 -3.71 -0.28
N VAL A 48 -3.65 -2.44 -0.08
CA VAL A 48 -4.09 -1.93 1.23
C VAL A 48 -5.41 -2.58 1.65
N LEU A 49 -6.37 -2.65 0.73
CA LEU A 49 -7.66 -3.29 0.95
C LEU A 49 -7.52 -4.80 1.16
N LEU A 50 -6.61 -5.44 0.41
CA LEU A 50 -6.25 -6.85 0.61
C LEU A 50 -5.71 -7.10 2.03
N ALA A 51 -4.81 -6.25 2.53
CA ALA A 51 -4.32 -6.35 3.91
C ALA A 51 -5.46 -6.17 4.92
N GLY A 52 -6.37 -5.23 4.68
CA GLY A 52 -7.51 -4.97 5.55
C GLY A 52 -8.48 -6.14 5.62
N TYR A 53 -8.77 -6.74 4.47
CA TYR A 53 -9.70 -7.85 4.33
C TYR A 53 -9.12 -9.19 4.80
N TRP A 54 -7.85 -9.48 4.49
CA TRP A 54 -7.23 -10.78 4.82
C TRP A 54 -6.55 -10.83 6.19
N LEU A 55 -5.95 -9.73 6.65
CA LEU A 55 -5.19 -9.71 7.90
C LEU A 55 -6.00 -9.01 8.99
N ASN A 56 -6.20 -7.70 8.84
CA ASN A 56 -7.02 -6.83 9.68
C ASN A 56 -6.79 -5.36 9.30
N VAL A 57 -7.63 -4.47 9.84
CA VAL A 57 -7.51 -3.01 9.65
C VAL A 57 -6.15 -2.47 10.12
N THR A 58 -5.60 -3.00 11.21
CA THR A 58 -4.27 -2.56 11.71
C THR A 58 -3.16 -2.88 10.72
N ALA A 59 -3.19 -4.05 10.07
CA ALA A 59 -2.26 -4.43 9.03
C ALA A 59 -2.39 -3.52 7.80
N ALA A 60 -3.62 -3.17 7.40
CA ALA A 60 -3.84 -2.20 6.33
C ALA A 60 -3.22 -0.83 6.63
N MET A 61 -3.38 -0.34 7.86
CA MET A 61 -2.74 0.91 8.30
C MET A 61 -1.22 0.84 8.21
N TRP A 62 -0.62 -0.28 8.64
CA TRP A 62 0.82 -0.49 8.49
C TRP A 62 1.26 -0.50 7.03
N VAL A 63 0.49 -1.13 6.14
CA VAL A 63 0.78 -1.14 4.70
C VAL A 63 0.81 0.28 4.12
N VAL A 64 -0.19 1.11 4.45
CA VAL A 64 -0.25 2.52 3.99
C VAL A 64 0.94 3.33 4.52
N ILE A 65 1.26 3.18 5.81
CA ILE A 65 2.36 3.92 6.45
C ILE A 65 3.69 3.53 5.80
N LEU A 66 4.00 2.23 5.76
CA LEU A 66 5.27 1.73 5.22
C LEU A 66 5.44 2.13 3.76
N ARG A 67 4.39 1.98 2.96
CA ARG A 67 4.38 2.42 1.57
C ARG A 67 4.65 3.92 1.42
N THR A 68 4.02 4.76 2.23
CA THR A 68 4.23 6.22 2.18
C THR A 68 5.66 6.57 2.57
N VAL A 69 6.22 5.90 3.60
CA VAL A 69 7.63 6.05 3.98
C VAL A 69 8.55 5.63 2.84
N LEU A 70 8.28 4.51 2.17
CA LEU A 70 9.03 4.08 0.98
C LEU A 70 8.96 5.14 -0.13
N LYS A 71 7.78 5.73 -0.38
CA LYS A 71 7.64 6.83 -1.34
C LYS A 71 8.51 8.03 -0.97
N LEU A 72 8.47 8.45 0.29
CA LEU A 72 9.25 9.59 0.77
C LEU A 72 10.76 9.36 0.70
N ILE A 73 11.22 8.11 0.86
CA ILE A 73 12.66 7.80 0.84
C ILE A 73 13.17 7.56 -0.59
N LEU A 74 12.41 6.83 -1.42
CA LEU A 74 12.88 6.31 -2.71
C LEU A 74 12.36 7.10 -3.91
N ALA A 75 11.20 7.74 -3.79
CA ALA A 75 10.50 8.42 -4.87
C ALA A 75 10.02 9.81 -4.41
N ASN A 76 10.90 10.52 -3.71
CA ASN A 76 10.63 11.88 -3.27
C ASN A 76 10.65 12.81 -4.50
N GLU A 77 9.52 13.46 -4.79
CA GLU A 77 9.39 14.38 -5.92
C GLU A 77 9.83 15.83 -5.59
N GLY A 78 10.42 16.07 -4.41
CA GLY A 78 10.90 17.38 -3.96
C GLY A 78 9.90 18.11 -3.09
#